data_AF-A0A8J4B999-F1
#
_entry.id   AF-A0A8J4B999-F1
#
_cell.length_a   1.000
_cell.length_b   1.000
_cell.length_c   1.000
_cell.angle_alpha   90.00
_cell.angle_beta   90.00
_cell.angle_gamma   90.00
#
_symmetry.space_group_name_H-M   'P 1'
#
loop_
_entity.id
_entity.type
_entity.pdbx_description
1 polymer ?
#
loop_
_entity_poly.entity_id
_entity_poly.type
_entity_poly.pdbx_seq_one_letter_code
_entity_poly.pdbx_strand_id
1 'polypeptide(L)'
;MFEFMDSAIAKGGVVLVHCMMGISRSASTCIAFLMWKHRLSFVQAAEQVYAARPFISPNPGFVLQLLLWERGGMEFKSWEGWSYHKFSGVKEQLGGLERCLFDTVMRDAGVNLANVSEQRNLGNFVFLVPSPPSKRRPMPVKWTQRFCCIT
;
A
#
# COMPACT_ATOMS: atom_id res chain seq x y z
N MET A 1 3.56 -5.69 -13.89
CA MET A 1 3.24 -4.39 -13.25
C MET A 1 4.39 -3.88 -12.38
N PHE A 2 4.85 -4.62 -11.36
CA PHE A 2 5.92 -4.13 -10.48
C PHE A 2 7.25 -3.90 -11.21
N GLU A 3 7.62 -4.77 -12.16
CA GLU A 3 8.81 -4.55 -13.00
C GLU A 3 8.72 -3.25 -13.83
N PHE A 4 7.52 -2.90 -14.33
CA PHE A 4 7.30 -1.62 -15.00
C PHE A 4 7.50 -0.44 -14.05
N MET A 5 6.89 -0.52 -12.86
CA MET A 5 7.04 0.50 -11.83
C MET A 5 8.51 0.69 -11.46
N ASP A 6 9.21 -0.40 -11.18
CA ASP A 6 10.62 -0.39 -10.79
C ASP A 6 11.53 0.13 -11.90
N SER A 7 11.33 -0.32 -13.15
CA SER A 7 12.12 0.13 -14.30
C SER A 7 11.93 1.63 -14.55
N ALA A 8 10.70 2.14 -14.46
CA ALA A 8 10.42 3.55 -14.62
C ALA A 8 11.10 4.40 -13.53
N ILE A 9 11.05 3.97 -12.26
CA ILE A 9 11.73 4.64 -11.14
C ILE A 9 13.25 4.61 -11.32
N ALA A 10 13.81 3.45 -11.67
CA ALA A 10 15.26 3.27 -11.84
C ALA A 10 15.84 4.16 -12.92
N LYS A 11 15.06 4.46 -13.97
CA LYS A 11 15.41 5.41 -15.04
C LYS A 11 15.20 6.89 -14.65
N GLY A 12 14.88 7.16 -13.38
CA GLY A 12 14.61 8.51 -12.88
C GLY A 12 13.21 9.03 -13.21
N GLY A 13 12.33 8.20 -13.78
CA GLY A 13 10.94 8.54 -14.08
C GLY A 13 10.04 8.58 -12.84
N VAL A 14 8.77 8.95 -13.08
CA VAL A 14 7.72 9.01 -12.05
C VAL A 14 6.56 8.12 -12.48
N VAL A 15 6.02 7.34 -11.54
CA VAL A 15 4.86 6.49 -11.78
C VAL A 15 3.69 7.00 -10.95
N LEU A 16 2.56 7.21 -11.62
CA LEU A 16 1.27 7.52 -11.00
C LEU A 16 0.46 6.23 -10.89
N VAL A 17 0.12 5.83 -9.67
CA VAL A 17 -0.79 4.71 -9.40
C VAL A 17 -2.07 5.28 -8.82
N HIS A 18 -3.16 5.16 -9.55
CA HIS A 18 -4.44 5.76 -9.17
C HIS A 18 -5.59 4.75 -9.28
N CYS A 19 -6.71 5.06 -8.62
CA CYS A 19 -7.98 4.35 -8.77
C CYS A 19 -9.10 5.38 -8.63
N MET A 20 -10.36 4.99 -8.45
CA MET A 20 -11.44 6.00 -8.40
C MET A 20 -11.28 7.01 -7.24
N MET A 21 -10.90 6.54 -6.05
CA MET A 21 -10.87 7.37 -4.83
C MET A 21 -9.48 7.47 -4.20
N GLY A 22 -8.50 6.72 -4.69
CA GLY A 22 -7.18 6.65 -4.07
C GLY A 22 -7.14 5.95 -2.70
N ILE A 23 -8.23 5.30 -2.25
CA ILE A 23 -8.35 4.73 -0.89
C ILE A 23 -7.93 3.26 -0.82
N SER A 24 -8.36 2.44 -1.79
CA SER A 24 -8.34 0.98 -1.65
C SER A 24 -7.47 0.29 -2.71
N ARG A 25 -7.90 0.29 -3.98
CA ARG A 25 -7.19 -0.42 -5.08
C ARG A 25 -5.77 0.10 -5.30
N SER A 26 -5.62 1.40 -5.55
CA SER A 26 -4.31 2.00 -5.79
C SER A 26 -3.41 1.89 -4.56
N ALA A 27 -3.96 2.11 -3.36
CA ALA A 27 -3.23 1.95 -2.10
C ALA A 27 -2.70 0.52 -1.93
N SER A 28 -3.54 -0.49 -2.18
CA SER A 28 -3.15 -1.91 -2.13
C SER A 28 -2.02 -2.21 -3.11
N THR A 29 -2.07 -1.65 -4.32
CA THR A 29 -0.97 -1.76 -5.30
C THR A 29 0.31 -1.06 -4.81
N CYS A 30 0.21 0.16 -4.26
CA CYS A 30 1.35 0.89 -3.70
C CYS A 30 1.99 0.08 -2.54
N ILE A 31 1.18 -0.51 -1.64
CA ILE A 31 1.62 -1.39 -0.54
C ILE A 31 2.31 -2.64 -1.08
N ALA A 32 1.65 -3.35 -2.00
CA ALA A 32 2.18 -4.59 -2.57
C ALA A 32 3.53 -4.39 -3.27
N PHE A 33 3.67 -3.26 -3.98
CA PHE A 33 4.94 -2.90 -4.62
C PHE A 33 6.06 -2.72 -3.59
N LEU A 34 5.80 -2.03 -2.47
CA LEU A 34 6.80 -1.85 -1.41
C LEU A 34 7.15 -3.19 -0.74
N MET A 35 6.16 -4.05 -0.47
CA MET A 35 6.38 -5.40 0.03
C MET A 35 7.32 -6.20 -0.89
N TRP A 36 7.07 -6.21 -2.20
CA TRP A 36 7.93 -6.91 -3.16
C TRP A 36 9.32 -6.29 -3.33
N LYS A 37 9.39 -4.96 -3.50
CA LYS A 37 10.65 -4.27 -3.82
C LYS A 37 11.61 -4.26 -2.64
N HIS A 38 11.09 -4.07 -1.43
CA HIS A 38 11.88 -3.87 -0.22
C HIS A 38 11.77 -5.02 0.78
N ARG A 39 11.04 -6.10 0.44
CA ARG A 39 10.80 -7.27 1.32
C ARG A 39 10.23 -6.87 2.68
N LEU A 40 9.35 -5.87 2.68
CA LEU A 40 8.65 -5.40 3.87
C LEU A 40 7.44 -6.29 4.17
N SER A 41 7.15 -6.46 5.46
CA SER A 41 5.86 -7.00 5.89
C SER A 41 4.70 -6.13 5.42
N PHE A 42 3.48 -6.68 5.40
CA PHE A 42 2.29 -5.89 5.09
C PHE A 42 2.20 -4.64 5.98
N VAL A 43 2.42 -4.79 7.28
CA VAL A 43 2.32 -3.71 8.26
C VAL A 43 3.33 -2.60 7.98
N GLN A 44 4.61 -2.95 7.76
CA GLN A 44 5.66 -1.98 7.46
C GLN A 44 5.39 -1.23 6.15
N ALA A 45 4.95 -1.94 5.10
CA ALA A 45 4.64 -1.31 3.83
C ALA A 45 3.38 -0.42 3.94
N ALA A 46 2.33 -0.90 4.62
CA ALA A 46 1.10 -0.17 4.86
C ALA A 46 1.34 1.12 5.65
N GLU A 47 2.18 1.07 6.68
CA GLU A 47 2.58 2.23 7.48
C GLU A 47 3.24 3.31 6.61
N GLN A 48 4.15 2.91 5.71
CA GLN A 48 4.80 3.87 4.79
C GLN A 48 3.80 4.51 3.83
N VAL A 49 2.88 3.73 3.23
CA VAL A 49 1.86 4.29 2.33
C VAL A 49 0.87 5.16 3.12
N TYR A 50 0.55 4.81 4.37
CA TYR A 50 -0.32 5.59 5.24
C TYR A 50 0.34 6.91 5.67
N ALA A 51 1.63 6.90 6.03
CA ALA A 51 2.39 8.10 6.33
C ALA A 51 2.36 9.08 5.16
N ALA A 52 2.48 8.57 3.93
CA ALA A 52 2.31 9.31 2.69
C ALA A 52 0.86 9.79 2.43
N ARG A 53 -0.14 8.98 2.78
CA ARG A 53 -1.56 9.21 2.52
C ARG A 53 -2.45 8.73 3.68
N PRO A 54 -2.71 9.56 4.70
CA PRO A 54 -3.29 9.16 5.99
C PRO A 54 -4.82 9.02 5.95
N PHE A 55 -5.29 8.31 4.94
CA PHE A 55 -6.70 7.93 4.76
C PHE A 55 -6.86 6.70 3.86
N ILE A 56 -5.76 6.09 3.42
CA ILE A 56 -5.86 4.80 2.74
C ILE A 56 -6.58 3.82 3.67
N SER A 57 -7.40 2.99 3.05
CA SER A 57 -8.08 1.90 3.72
C SER A 57 -8.35 0.83 2.68
N PRO A 58 -7.33 0.01 2.34
CA PRO A 58 -7.54 -1.23 1.59
C PRO A 58 -8.75 -1.99 2.14
N ASN A 59 -9.58 -2.53 1.24
CA ASN A 59 -10.72 -3.31 1.70
C ASN A 59 -10.22 -4.63 2.32
N PRO A 60 -11.03 -5.30 3.16
CA PRO A 60 -10.58 -6.51 3.84
C PRO A 60 -10.12 -7.64 2.91
N GLY A 61 -10.72 -7.73 1.71
CA GLY A 61 -10.30 -8.71 0.70
C GLY A 61 -8.88 -8.45 0.19
N PHE A 62 -8.52 -7.19 -0.05
CA PHE A 62 -7.15 -6.83 -0.42
C PHE A 62 -6.17 -7.02 0.73
N VAL A 63 -6.53 -6.64 1.95
CA VAL A 63 -5.70 -6.88 3.14
C VAL A 63 -5.42 -8.39 3.29
N LEU A 64 -6.46 -9.22 3.19
CA LEU A 64 -6.32 -10.68 3.23
C LEU A 64 -5.38 -11.19 2.14
N GLN A 65 -5.56 -10.73 0.89
CA GLN A 65 -4.68 -11.13 -0.22
C GLN A 65 -3.22 -10.74 0.01
N LEU A 66 -2.96 -9.55 0.57
CA LEU A 66 -1.60 -9.10 0.87
C LEU A 66 -0.97 -9.89 2.02
N LEU A 67 -1.72 -10.16 3.10
CA LEU A 67 -1.25 -11.00 4.20
C LEU A 67 -0.98 -12.45 3.75
N LEU A 68 -1.82 -12.98 2.86
CA LEU A 68 -1.60 -14.30 2.26
C LEU A 68 -0.34 -14.33 1.40
N TRP A 69 -0.14 -13.28 0.61
CA TRP A 69 1.03 -13.17 -0.24
C TRP A 69 2.32 -12.99 0.58
N GLU A 70 2.26 -12.26 1.70
CA GLU A 70 3.33 -12.20 2.70
C GLU A 70 3.70 -13.58 3.23
N ARG A 71 2.70 -14.36 3.69
CA ARG A 71 2.89 -15.74 4.15
C ARG A 71 3.47 -16.67 3.06
N GLY A 72 3.12 -16.41 1.80
CA GLY A 72 3.63 -17.13 0.63
C GLY A 72 5.02 -16.68 0.15
N GLY A 73 5.72 -15.82 0.91
CA GLY A 73 7.08 -15.38 0.59
C GLY A 73 7.18 -14.19 -0.39
N MET A 74 6.04 -13.58 -0.75
CA MET A 74 5.98 -12.42 -1.64
C MET A 74 6.61 -12.65 -3.01
N GLU A 75 6.54 -13.87 -3.51
CA GLU A 75 7.03 -14.25 -4.84
C GLU A 75 5.87 -14.45 -5.81
N PHE A 76 6.08 -14.07 -7.08
CA PHE A 76 5.09 -14.31 -8.13
C PHE A 76 5.18 -15.72 -8.72
N LYS A 77 6.36 -16.32 -8.66
CA LYS A 77 6.62 -17.65 -9.24
C LYS A 77 5.86 -18.76 -8.51
N SER A 78 5.55 -18.55 -7.23
CA SER A 78 4.77 -19.47 -6.39
C SER A 78 3.26 -19.28 -6.51
N TRP A 79 2.77 -18.35 -7.35
CA TRP A 79 1.34 -18.09 -7.48
C TRP A 79 0.65 -19.15 -8.36
N GLU A 80 -0.08 -20.06 -7.71
CA GLU A 80 -0.86 -21.13 -8.37
C GLU A 80 -2.23 -20.67 -8.89
N GLY A 81 -2.44 -19.38 -9.11
CA GLY A 81 -3.74 -18.83 -9.51
C GLY A 81 -4.69 -18.57 -8.36
N TRP A 82 -5.76 -17.81 -8.65
CA TRP A 82 -6.83 -17.53 -7.69
C TRP A 82 -7.81 -18.71 -7.60
N SER A 83 -8.21 -19.08 -6.38
CA SER A 83 -9.24 -20.09 -6.13
C SER A 83 -10.16 -19.65 -4.99
N TYR A 84 -11.46 -19.68 -5.24
CA TYR A 84 -12.48 -19.35 -4.24
C TYR A 84 -12.38 -20.24 -3.00
N HIS A 85 -12.07 -21.53 -3.17
CA HIS A 85 -11.90 -22.47 -2.06
C HIS A 85 -10.68 -22.13 -1.21
N LYS A 86 -9.55 -21.80 -1.84
CA LYS A 86 -8.34 -21.34 -1.12
C LYS A 86 -8.65 -20.06 -0.32
N PHE A 87 -9.36 -19.11 -0.94
CA PHE A 87 -9.73 -17.85 -0.29
C PHE A 87 -10.72 -18.08 0.88
N SER A 88 -11.73 -18.92 0.71
CA SER A 88 -12.76 -19.18 1.72
C SER A 88 -12.19 -19.94 2.92
N GLY A 89 -11.37 -20.97 2.68
CA GLY A 89 -10.74 -21.73 3.77
C GLY A 89 -9.82 -20.87 4.63
N VAL A 90 -9.03 -19.98 4.00
CA VAL A 90 -8.18 -19.05 4.76
C VAL A 90 -9.02 -18.02 5.53
N LYS A 91 -10.08 -17.49 4.90
CA LYS A 91 -11.00 -16.57 5.57
C LYS A 91 -11.57 -17.18 6.84
N GLU A 92 -11.97 -18.45 6.81
CA GLU A 92 -12.46 -19.17 7.99
C GLU A 92 -11.37 -19.37 9.04
N GLN A 93 -10.16 -19.79 8.63
CA GLN A 93 -9.02 -19.96 9.55
C GLN A 93 -8.61 -18.67 10.26
N LEU A 94 -8.76 -17.51 9.59
CA LEU A 94 -8.49 -16.20 10.18
C LEU A 94 -9.63 -15.69 11.06
N GLY A 95 -10.75 -16.40 11.16
CA GLY A 95 -11.92 -15.94 11.89
C GLY A 95 -12.61 -14.77 11.21
N GLY A 96 -12.74 -14.82 9.87
CA GLY A 96 -13.51 -13.88 9.07
C GLY A 96 -12.73 -12.69 8.50
N LEU A 97 -13.44 -11.83 7.74
CA LEU A 97 -12.85 -10.64 7.11
C LEU A 97 -12.72 -9.46 8.08
N GLU A 98 -13.42 -9.50 9.20
CA GLU A 98 -13.33 -8.55 10.30
C GLU A 98 -11.90 -8.46 10.87
N ARG A 99 -11.18 -9.59 10.86
CA ARG A 99 -9.76 -9.66 11.24
C ARG A 99 -8.83 -9.09 10.17
N CYS A 100 -9.33 -8.86 8.97
CA CYS A 100 -8.60 -8.26 7.86
C CYS A 100 -9.02 -6.80 7.62
N LEU A 101 -9.77 -6.18 8.53
CA LEU A 101 -9.98 -4.73 8.49
C LEU A 101 -8.62 -4.02 8.65
N PHE A 102 -8.33 -3.06 7.79
CA PHE A 102 -7.03 -2.36 7.76
C PHE A 102 -6.63 -1.83 9.15
N ASP A 103 -7.52 -1.06 9.78
CA ASP A 103 -7.27 -0.49 11.12
C ASP A 103 -7.08 -1.55 12.19
N THR A 104 -7.81 -2.67 12.10
CA THR A 104 -7.66 -3.80 13.03
C THR A 104 -6.28 -4.43 12.88
N VAL A 105 -5.83 -4.71 11.66
CA VAL A 105 -4.51 -5.31 11.42
C VAL A 105 -3.38 -4.39 11.88
N MET A 106 -3.47 -3.09 11.58
CA MET A 106 -2.46 -2.11 11.99
C MET A 106 -2.41 -2.00 13.53
N ARG A 107 -3.56 -1.93 14.19
CA ARG A 107 -3.64 -1.88 15.67
C ARG A 107 -3.12 -3.15 16.32
N ASP A 108 -3.49 -4.33 15.81
CA ASP A 108 -3.06 -5.63 16.36
C ASP A 108 -1.54 -5.80 16.21
N ALA A 109 -0.92 -5.13 15.24
CA ALA A 109 0.53 -5.05 15.07
C ALA A 109 1.20 -3.96 15.94
N GLY A 110 0.45 -3.28 16.80
CA GLY A 110 0.97 -2.21 17.67
C GLY A 110 1.20 -0.86 16.99
N VAL A 111 0.72 -0.67 15.75
CA VAL A 111 0.85 0.59 15.02
C VAL A 111 -0.29 1.53 15.38
N ASN A 112 0.05 2.72 15.90
CA ASN A 112 -0.90 3.80 16.11
C ASN A 112 -0.92 4.73 14.88
N LEU A 113 -1.89 4.55 14.00
CA LEU A 113 -2.05 5.33 12.77
C LEU A 113 -2.18 6.85 13.00
N ALA A 114 -2.67 7.29 14.17
CA ALA A 114 -2.71 8.71 14.51
C ALA A 114 -1.30 9.32 14.57
N ASN A 115 -0.36 8.59 15.19
CA ASN A 115 1.03 9.04 15.38
C ASN A 115 1.84 8.98 14.07
N VAL A 116 1.54 8.02 13.18
CA VAL A 116 2.20 7.88 11.87
C VAL A 116 1.98 9.12 11.01
N SER A 117 0.81 9.75 11.12
CA SER A 117 0.49 10.98 10.38
C SER A 117 1.36 12.19 10.82
N GLU A 118 1.84 12.20 12.07
CA GLU A 118 2.65 13.28 12.64
C GLU A 118 4.14 13.16 12.27
N GLN A 119 4.64 11.94 12.05
CA GLN A 119 6.03 11.65 11.70
C GLN A 119 6.45 12.17 10.30
N ARG A 120 5.50 12.66 9.48
CA ARG A 120 5.75 13.31 8.18
C ARG A 120 6.76 14.47 8.24
N ASN A 121 6.97 15.06 9.42
CA ASN A 121 7.79 16.26 9.60
C ASN A 121 9.24 15.99 10.05
N LEU A 122 9.65 14.73 10.26
CA LEU A 122 10.95 14.38 10.84
C LEU A 122 11.87 13.64 9.83
N GLY A 123 12.16 14.30 8.72
CA GLY A 123 13.50 14.40 8.11
C GLY A 123 14.30 13.19 7.61
N ASN A 124 13.97 11.92 7.89
CA ASN A 124 14.92 10.80 7.62
C ASN A 124 14.39 9.63 6.79
N PHE A 125 13.14 9.64 6.32
CA PHE A 125 12.63 8.63 5.38
C PHE A 125 12.45 9.24 3.98
N VAL A 126 13.45 9.04 3.12
CA VAL A 126 13.36 9.40 1.70
C VAL A 126 12.48 8.38 0.99
N PHE A 127 11.15 8.56 1.02
CA PHE A 127 10.22 8.10 -0.03
C PHE A 127 9.01 9.06 -0.16
N LEU A 128 9.14 10.04 -1.06
CA LEU A 128 8.39 10.05 -2.31
C LEU A 128 6.85 9.90 -2.25
N VAL A 129 6.16 10.69 -1.42
CA VAL A 129 4.77 11.13 -1.72
C VAL A 129 4.54 12.52 -1.11
N PRO A 130 4.33 13.57 -1.92
CA PRO A 130 4.03 14.90 -1.38
C PRO A 130 2.66 14.95 -0.70
N SER A 131 2.53 15.80 0.31
CA SER A 131 1.25 16.08 0.99
C SER A 131 0.20 16.58 0.00
N PRO A 132 -1.08 16.19 0.16
CA PRO A 132 -2.15 16.74 -0.67
C PRO A 132 -2.22 18.26 -0.50
N PRO A 133 -2.36 19.03 -1.59
CA PRO A 133 -2.54 20.47 -1.49
C PRO A 133 -3.85 20.80 -0.77
N SER A 134 -3.82 21.82 0.09
CA SER A 134 -4.95 22.26 0.92
C SER A 134 -6.17 22.77 0.12
N LYS A 135 -6.05 22.96 -1.19
CA LYS A 135 -7.13 23.39 -2.09
C LYS A 135 -7.02 22.66 -3.43
N ARG A 136 -8.15 22.20 -3.97
CA ARG A 136 -8.26 21.68 -5.34
C ARG A 136 -7.95 22.83 -6.31
N ARG A 137 -6.71 22.93 -6.78
CA ARG A 137 -6.31 23.82 -7.88
C ARG A 137 -6.03 22.99 -9.13
N PRO A 138 -6.34 23.50 -10.33
CA PRO A 138 -5.99 22.83 -11.58
C PRO A 138 -4.46 22.64 -11.65
N MET A 139 -4.03 21.44 -12.05
CA MET A 139 -2.64 20.97 -11.93
C MET A 139 -1.69 21.73 -12.87
N PRO A 140 -0.64 22.40 -12.36
CA PRO A 140 0.47 22.88 -13.19
C PRO A 140 1.53 21.80 -13.37
N VAL A 141 2.10 21.76 -14.58
CA VAL A 141 3.01 20.76 -15.18
C VAL A 141 4.40 20.59 -14.52
N LYS A 142 4.60 21.02 -13.28
CA LYS A 142 5.92 20.95 -12.62
C LYS A 142 5.80 20.45 -11.17
N TRP A 143 5.64 19.14 -11.00
CA TRP A 143 5.85 18.47 -9.72
C TRP A 143 6.90 17.37 -9.88
N THR A 144 8.16 17.77 -9.68
CA THR A 144 9.32 16.89 -9.55
C THR A 144 9.45 16.44 -8.10
N GLN A 145 9.03 15.22 -7.80
CA GLN A 145 9.82 14.19 -7.11
C GLN A 145 8.89 13.00 -6.79
N ARG A 146 9.32 11.88 -7.40
CA ARG A 146 8.88 10.48 -7.49
C ARG A 146 7.76 10.01 -6.53
N PHE A 147 6.96 9.06 -7.03
CA PHE A 147 5.73 8.48 -6.46
C PHE A 147 4.62 9.45 -6.04
N CYS A 148 3.55 9.43 -6.81
CA CYS A 148 2.34 10.18 -6.55
C CYS A 148 1.19 9.18 -6.63
N CYS A 149 0.69 8.67 -5.51
CA CYS A 149 -0.63 8.04 -5.48
C CYS A 149 -1.64 9.19 -5.26
N ILE A 150 -1.95 10.00 -6.29
CA ILE A 150 -2.94 11.11 -6.21
C ILE A 150 -4.02 10.96 -7.30
N THR A 151 -5.26 10.82 -6.79
CA THR A 151 -6.59 10.87 -7.43
C THR A 151 -6.76 10.13 -8.75
#